data_AF-A0A0N0MGU0-F1
#
_entry.id   AF-A0A0N0MGU0-F1
#
_cell.length_a   1.000
_cell.length_b   1.000
_cell.length_c   1.000
_cell.angle_alpha   90.00
_cell.angle_beta   90.00
_cell.angle_gamma   90.00
#
_symmetry.space_group_name_H-M   'P 1'
#
loop_
_entity.id
_entity.type
_entity.pdbx_description
1 polymer ?
#
loop_
_entity_poly.entity_id
_entity_poly.type
_entity_poly.pdbx_seq_one_letter_code
_entity_poly.pdbx_strand_id
1 'polypeptide(L)'
;MSFGNRVNQFDAWLLDRVFQPFADALPERLTAMEMGMSFQVGSIVLSAASISALLVLEGMTLDNLITNVLGWFFEVIFYIGIHRMRRLVKPGYQNPLRVMLAGMRPISIPFAAYAFYQAVTADRAYELALWFNSLSQLVFVAGIYLISCNVPPPGHRARQTSFGRGPLPNEIG
;
A
#
# COMPACT_ATOMS: atom_id res chain seq x y z
N MET A 1 -2.43 27.42 -10.47
CA MET A 1 -2.70 25.99 -10.24
C MET A 1 -3.35 25.85 -8.87
N SER A 2 -4.50 25.17 -8.77
CA SER A 2 -5.14 24.88 -7.48
C SER A 2 -4.27 23.94 -6.64
N PHE A 3 -4.32 24.08 -5.30
CA PHE A 3 -3.59 23.21 -4.36
C PHE A 3 -3.89 21.73 -4.61
N GLY A 4 -5.14 21.37 -4.89
CA GLY A 4 -5.54 19.99 -5.20
C GLY A 4 -4.83 19.41 -6.44
N ASN A 5 -4.59 20.24 -7.48
CA ASN A 5 -3.87 19.77 -8.67
C ASN A 5 -2.41 19.48 -8.37
N ARG A 6 -1.78 20.25 -7.46
CA ARG A 6 -0.39 20.01 -7.04
C ARG A 6 -0.26 18.72 -6.24
N VAL A 7 -1.22 18.44 -5.34
CA VAL A 7 -1.25 17.21 -4.55
C VAL A 7 -1.44 15.99 -5.47
N ASN A 8 -2.39 16.06 -6.41
CA ASN A 8 -2.60 14.96 -7.36
C ASN A 8 -1.40 14.76 -8.30
N GLN A 9 -0.71 15.83 -8.70
CA GLN A 9 0.51 15.73 -9.49
C GLN A 9 1.65 15.07 -8.70
N PHE A 10 1.79 15.40 -7.42
CA PHE A 10 2.78 14.79 -6.54
C PHE A 10 2.47 13.31 -6.28
N ASP A 11 1.20 12.96 -6.02
CA ASP A 11 0.73 11.58 -5.89
C ASP A 11 1.03 10.75 -7.16
N ALA A 12 0.68 11.29 -8.33
CA ALA A 12 0.97 10.64 -9.60
C ALA A 12 2.48 10.47 -9.83
N TRP A 13 3.27 11.49 -9.50
CA TRP A 13 4.73 11.42 -9.56
C TRP A 13 5.29 10.33 -8.63
N LEU A 14 4.80 10.24 -7.40
CA LEU A 14 5.23 9.23 -6.43
C LEU A 14 4.90 7.82 -6.92
N LEU A 15 3.69 7.64 -7.45
CA LEU A 15 3.24 6.37 -8.02
C LEU A 15 4.11 5.97 -9.22
N ASP A 16 4.28 6.86 -10.21
CA ASP A 16 4.99 6.53 -11.45
C ASP A 16 6.51 6.43 -11.27
N ARG A 17 7.11 7.19 -10.34
CA ARG A 17 8.57 7.27 -10.19
C ARG A 17 9.14 6.37 -9.10
N VAL A 18 8.35 5.99 -8.10
CA VAL A 18 8.81 5.15 -6.98
C VAL A 18 8.15 3.78 -7.00
N PHE A 19 6.82 3.74 -7.03
CA PHE A 19 6.10 2.47 -6.87
C PHE A 19 5.99 1.65 -8.16
N GLN A 20 5.83 2.29 -9.31
CA GLN A 20 5.78 1.62 -10.61
C GLN A 20 7.12 0.90 -10.95
N PRO A 21 8.30 1.53 -10.84
CA PRO A 21 9.56 0.80 -11.11
C PRO A 21 9.82 -0.32 -10.10
N PHE A 22 9.42 -0.12 -8.83
CA PHE A 22 9.48 -1.20 -7.84
C PHE A 22 8.56 -2.37 -8.22
N ALA A 23 7.32 -2.08 -8.65
CA ALA A 23 6.36 -3.06 -9.13
C ALA A 23 6.84 -3.80 -10.40
N ASP A 24 7.59 -3.13 -11.26
CA ASP A 24 8.13 -3.70 -12.48
C ASP A 24 9.34 -4.61 -12.20
N ALA A 25 10.12 -4.33 -11.15
CA ALA A 25 11.25 -5.14 -10.70
C ALA A 25 10.83 -6.40 -9.91
N LEU A 26 9.55 -6.56 -9.55
CA LEU A 26 9.07 -7.73 -8.81
C LEU A 26 9.11 -9.02 -9.67
N PRO A 27 9.41 -10.18 -9.06
CA PRO A 27 9.47 -11.46 -9.76
C PRO A 27 8.09 -11.88 -10.29
N GLU A 28 8.05 -12.64 -11.39
CA GLU A 28 6.79 -13.01 -12.08
C GLU A 28 5.75 -13.72 -11.18
N ARG A 29 6.21 -14.41 -10.13
CA ARG A 29 5.38 -15.08 -9.13
C ARG A 29 4.70 -14.14 -8.12
N LEU A 30 5.14 -12.89 -8.02
CA LEU A 30 4.62 -11.91 -7.06
C LEU A 30 4.23 -10.64 -7.82
N THR A 31 2.93 -10.50 -8.09
CA THR A 31 2.42 -9.28 -8.70
C THR A 31 2.38 -8.14 -7.68
N ALA A 32 2.53 -6.90 -8.14
CA ALA A 32 2.37 -5.72 -7.27
C ALA A 32 1.01 -5.68 -6.57
N MET A 33 -0.04 -6.20 -7.24
CA MET A 33 -1.35 -6.38 -6.65
C MET A 33 -1.32 -7.34 -5.46
N GLU A 34 -0.68 -8.50 -5.58
CA GLU A 34 -0.57 -9.47 -4.48
C GLU A 34 0.24 -8.92 -3.33
N MET A 35 1.38 -8.29 -3.63
CA MET A 35 2.22 -7.67 -2.61
C MET A 35 1.47 -6.53 -1.89
N GLY A 36 0.76 -5.69 -2.64
CA GLY A 36 -0.07 -4.64 -2.07
C GLY A 36 -1.19 -5.18 -1.19
N MET A 37 -1.86 -6.27 -1.60
CA MET A 37 -2.85 -6.96 -0.76
C MET A 37 -2.24 -7.57 0.50
N SER A 38 -1.04 -8.15 0.42
CA SER A 38 -0.31 -8.64 1.60
C SER A 38 0.04 -7.52 2.57
N PHE A 39 0.44 -6.34 2.06
CA PHE A 39 0.63 -5.16 2.90
C PHE A 39 -0.68 -4.70 3.55
N GLN A 40 -1.82 -4.72 2.84
CA GLN A 40 -3.12 -4.41 3.47
C GLN A 40 -3.45 -5.35 4.63
N VAL A 41 -3.22 -6.66 4.48
CA VAL A 41 -3.36 -7.61 5.59
C VAL A 41 -2.38 -7.30 6.71
N GLY A 42 -1.13 -7.00 6.37
CA GLY A 42 -0.10 -6.59 7.33
C GLY A 42 -0.52 -5.38 8.17
N SER A 43 -1.12 -4.36 7.54
CA SER A 43 -1.71 -3.22 8.23
C SER A 43 -2.77 -3.68 9.23
N ILE A 44 -3.78 -4.43 8.77
CA ILE A 44 -4.88 -4.89 9.63
C ILE A 44 -4.36 -5.64 10.86
N VAL A 45 -3.35 -6.49 10.69
CA VAL A 45 -2.74 -7.27 11.78
C VAL A 45 -1.95 -6.37 12.73
N LEU A 46 -1.14 -5.44 12.21
CA LEU A 46 -0.35 -4.51 13.02
C LEU A 46 -1.26 -3.53 13.80
N SER A 47 -2.32 -3.04 13.17
CA SER A 47 -3.36 -2.22 13.79
C SER A 47 -4.06 -2.99 14.92
N ALA A 48 -4.45 -4.25 14.69
CA ALA A 48 -5.02 -5.11 15.74
C ALA A 48 -4.04 -5.35 16.91
N ALA A 49 -2.76 -5.54 16.61
CA ALA A 49 -1.72 -5.70 17.63
C ALA A 49 -1.53 -4.42 18.45
N SER A 50 -1.55 -3.25 17.82
CA SER A 50 -1.51 -1.95 18.49
C SER A 50 -2.69 -1.78 19.45
N ILE A 51 -3.92 -2.05 18.99
CA ILE A 51 -5.12 -1.94 19.81
C ILE A 51 -5.04 -2.88 21.02
N SER A 52 -4.59 -4.12 20.77
CA SER A 52 -4.43 -5.14 21.82
C SER A 52 -3.38 -4.71 22.85
N ALA A 53 -2.26 -4.13 22.42
CA ALA A 53 -1.24 -3.59 23.31
C ALA A 53 -1.79 -2.45 24.18
N LEU A 54 -2.54 -1.51 23.59
CA LEU A 54 -3.16 -0.40 24.34
C LEU A 54 -4.20 -0.87 25.37
N LEU A 55 -4.94 -1.95 25.07
CA LEU A 55 -5.90 -2.55 26.00
C LEU A 55 -5.22 -3.17 27.21
N VAL A 56 -4.13 -3.91 26.99
CA VAL A 56 -3.37 -4.57 28.07
C VAL A 56 -2.68 -3.55 28.97
N LEU A 57 -2.24 -2.43 28.41
CA LEU A 57 -1.52 -1.37 29.14
C LEU A 57 -2.45 -0.40 29.89
N GLU A 58 -3.75 -0.70 29.98
CA GLU A 58 -4.81 0.16 30.57
C GLU A 58 -4.77 1.61 30.06
N GLY A 59 -4.27 1.80 28.83
CA GLY A 59 -3.96 3.12 28.27
C GLY A 59 -5.11 3.84 27.58
N MET A 60 -6.28 3.21 27.49
CA MET A 60 -7.38 3.71 26.66
C MET A 60 -8.61 4.12 27.46
N THR A 61 -9.01 5.37 27.24
CA THR A 61 -10.41 5.78 27.46
C THR A 61 -11.33 5.03 26.49
N LEU A 62 -12.59 4.85 26.88
CA LEU A 62 -13.61 4.20 26.03
C LEU A 62 -13.73 4.87 24.66
N ASP A 63 -13.60 6.19 24.60
CA ASP A 63 -13.66 6.97 23.36
C ASP A 63 -12.50 6.65 22.40
N ASN A 64 -11.28 6.55 22.94
CA ASN A 64 -10.12 6.14 22.17
C ASN A 64 -10.25 4.69 21.67
N LEU A 65 -10.77 3.79 22.50
CA LEU A 65 -11.01 2.40 22.09
C LEU A 65 -12.01 2.32 20.93
N ILE A 66 -13.14 3.02 21.03
CA ILE A 66 -14.17 3.04 19.99
C ILE A 66 -13.58 3.58 18.68
N THR A 67 -12.83 4.69 18.75
CA THR A 67 -12.24 5.32 17.57
C THR A 67 -11.21 4.41 16.88
N ASN A 68 -10.34 3.75 17.65
CA ASN A 68 -9.35 2.82 17.11
C ASN A 68 -10.00 1.56 16.49
N VAL A 69 -11.01 0.99 17.16
CA VAL A 69 -11.75 -0.18 16.65
C VAL A 69 -12.52 0.15 15.38
N LEU A 70 -13.16 1.32 15.31
CA LEU A 70 -13.83 1.79 14.09
C LEU A 70 -12.82 1.97 12.95
N GLY A 71 -11.66 2.59 13.22
CA GLY A 71 -10.58 2.70 12.24
C GLY A 71 -10.13 1.33 11.71
N TRP A 72 -9.94 0.36 12.60
CA TRP A 72 -9.61 -1.01 12.23
C TRP A 72 -10.70 -1.67 11.35
N PHE A 73 -11.99 -1.48 11.68
CA PHE A 73 -13.08 -1.95 10.83
C PHE A 73 -13.07 -1.30 9.43
N PHE A 74 -12.74 -0.01 9.34
CA PHE A 74 -12.57 0.66 8.04
C PHE A 74 -11.45 0.02 7.22
N GLU A 75 -10.30 -0.31 7.83
CA GLU A 75 -9.22 -1.04 7.13
C GLU A 75 -9.69 -2.40 6.62
N VAL A 76 -10.43 -3.15 7.43
CA VAL A 76 -10.98 -4.47 7.05
C VAL A 76 -11.98 -4.35 5.89
N ILE A 77 -12.92 -3.41 5.97
CA ILE A 77 -13.92 -3.16 4.91
C ILE A 77 -13.20 -2.73 3.63
N PHE A 78 -12.21 -1.84 3.75
CA PHE A 78 -11.39 -1.41 2.62
C PHE A 78 -10.70 -2.60 1.95
N TYR A 79 -10.04 -3.47 2.73
CA TYR A 79 -9.40 -4.68 2.24
C TYR A 79 -10.39 -5.58 1.49
N ILE A 80 -11.56 -5.85 2.07
CA ILE A 80 -12.61 -6.67 1.44
C ILE A 80 -13.07 -6.04 0.11
N GLY A 81 -13.27 -4.72 0.10
CA GLY A 81 -13.65 -3.96 -1.08
C GLY A 81 -12.63 -4.11 -2.21
N ILE A 82 -11.36 -3.89 -1.92
CA ILE A 82 -10.28 -4.04 -2.90
C ILE A 82 -10.12 -5.50 -3.33
N HIS A 83 -10.21 -6.46 -2.40
CA HIS A 83 -10.12 -7.88 -2.69
C HIS A 83 -11.18 -8.30 -3.73
N ARG A 84 -12.40 -7.79 -3.59
CA ARG A 84 -13.49 -8.02 -4.54
C ARG A 84 -13.21 -7.36 -5.90
N MET A 85 -12.68 -6.14 -5.90
CA MET A 85 -12.37 -5.39 -7.13
C MET A 85 -11.09 -5.85 -7.84
N ARG A 86 -10.23 -6.66 -7.21
CA ARG A 86 -9.01 -7.22 -7.81
C ARG A 86 -9.26 -7.89 -9.17
N ARG A 87 -10.43 -8.49 -9.36
CA ARG A 87 -10.84 -9.16 -10.61
C ARG A 87 -10.97 -8.20 -11.81
N LEU A 88 -11.07 -6.89 -11.56
CA LEU A 88 -11.14 -5.86 -12.60
C LEU A 88 -9.77 -5.50 -13.17
N VAL A 89 -8.68 -5.82 -12.47
CA VAL A 89 -7.31 -5.53 -12.90
C VAL A 89 -6.89 -6.56 -13.94
N LYS A 90 -6.70 -6.13 -15.19
CA LYS A 90 -6.27 -6.99 -16.30
C LYS A 90 -4.86 -6.62 -16.76
N PRO A 91 -3.97 -7.61 -17.02
CA PRO A 91 -2.65 -7.35 -17.59
C PRO A 91 -2.74 -6.59 -18.92
N GLY A 92 -1.88 -5.58 -19.11
CA GLY A 92 -1.81 -4.81 -20.35
C GLY A 92 -2.90 -3.73 -20.50
N TYR A 93 -3.83 -3.62 -19.56
CA TYR A 93 -4.79 -2.51 -19.47
C TYR A 93 -4.44 -1.57 -18.33
N GLN A 94 -4.91 -0.33 -18.41
CA GLN A 94 -4.76 0.63 -17.31
C GLN A 94 -5.49 0.11 -16.07
N ASN A 95 -4.84 0.18 -14.91
CA ASN A 95 -5.43 -0.29 -13.66
C ASN A 95 -6.58 0.65 -13.22
N PRO A 96 -7.85 0.17 -13.12
CA PRO A 96 -8.97 1.01 -12.71
C PRO A 96 -8.83 1.50 -11.25
N LEU A 97 -8.16 0.73 -10.39
CA LEU A 97 -7.91 1.10 -9.00
C LEU A 97 -7.01 2.33 -8.88
N ARG A 98 -6.19 2.61 -9.89
CA ARG A 98 -5.34 3.81 -9.92
C ARG A 98 -6.16 5.09 -9.85
N VAL A 99 -7.33 5.12 -10.51
CA VAL A 99 -8.24 6.27 -10.53
C VAL A 99 -9.15 6.24 -9.31
N MET A 100 -9.69 5.07 -8.95
CA MET A 100 -10.58 4.94 -7.78
C MET A 100 -9.88 5.32 -6.47
N LEU A 101 -8.60 5.03 -6.33
CA LEU A 101 -7.80 5.34 -5.15
C LEU A 101 -7.07 6.69 -5.21
N ALA A 102 -7.25 7.46 -6.29
CA ALA A 102 -6.52 8.72 -6.48
C ALA A 102 -6.78 9.75 -5.36
N GLY A 103 -7.95 9.72 -4.72
CA GLY A 103 -8.21 10.54 -3.54
C GLY A 103 -7.62 9.96 -2.26
N MET A 104 -7.69 8.64 -2.10
CA MET A 104 -7.29 7.99 -0.85
C MET A 104 -5.76 7.94 -0.65
N ARG A 105 -5.01 7.76 -1.74
CA ARG A 105 -3.54 7.75 -1.71
C ARG A 105 -2.91 9.01 -1.11
N PRO A 106 -3.20 10.24 -1.61
CA PRO A 106 -2.60 11.44 -1.05
C PRO A 106 -3.09 11.75 0.36
N ILE A 107 -4.33 11.36 0.71
CA ILE A 107 -4.88 11.56 2.05
C ILE A 107 -4.21 10.64 3.08
N SER A 108 -3.86 9.41 2.70
CA SER A 108 -3.24 8.46 3.63
C SER A 108 -1.81 8.84 4.08
N ILE A 109 -1.07 9.61 3.26
CA ILE A 109 0.29 10.05 3.59
C ILE A 109 0.35 10.91 4.86
N PRO A 110 -0.41 12.02 4.99
CA PRO A 110 -0.39 12.82 6.20
C PRO A 110 -0.89 12.05 7.42
N PHE A 111 -1.81 11.10 7.25
CA PHE A 111 -2.21 10.21 8.36
C PHE A 111 -1.05 9.34 8.85
N ALA A 112 -0.28 8.74 7.93
CA ALA A 112 0.91 7.97 8.30
C ALA A 112 1.99 8.86 8.93
N ALA A 113 2.21 10.08 8.41
CA ALA A 113 3.14 11.04 9.00
C ALA A 113 2.72 11.46 10.41
N TYR A 114 1.43 11.67 10.64
CA TYR A 114 0.88 12.01 11.95
C TYR A 114 0.98 10.85 12.94
N ALA A 115 0.73 9.61 12.50
CA ALA A 115 0.93 8.42 13.33
C ALA A 115 2.40 8.28 13.76
N PHE A 116 3.33 8.46 12.82
CA PHE A 116 4.76 8.42 13.10
C PHE A 116 5.18 9.51 14.09
N TYR A 117 4.67 10.74 13.92
CA TYR A 117 4.90 11.82 14.88
C TYR A 117 4.43 11.43 16.28
N GLN A 118 3.21 10.88 16.41
CA GLN A 118 2.69 10.41 17.70
C GLN A 118 3.56 9.33 18.35
N ALA A 119 4.12 8.40 17.56
CA ALA A 119 5.02 7.37 18.09
C ALA A 119 6.34 7.96 18.61
N VAL A 120 6.89 8.97 17.95
CA VAL A 120 8.14 9.62 18.38
C VAL A 120 7.93 10.48 19.63
N THR A 121 6.75 11.09 19.79
CA THR A 121 6.41 11.91 20.96
C THR A 121 5.71 11.12 22.07
N ALA A 122 5.65 9.79 21.95
CA ALA A 122 4.93 8.94 22.89
C ALA A 122 5.63 8.85 24.24
N ASP A 123 4.83 8.77 25.32
CA ASP A 123 5.34 8.31 26.60
C ASP A 123 5.80 6.84 26.50
N ARG A 124 6.86 6.49 27.23
CA ARG A 124 7.48 5.13 27.22
C ARG A 124 6.49 4.00 27.47
N ALA A 125 5.40 4.27 28.20
CA ALA A 125 4.36 3.28 28.46
C ALA A 125 3.58 2.88 27.20
N TYR A 126 3.46 3.76 26.21
CA TYR A 126 2.65 3.55 25.00
C TYR A 126 3.48 3.43 23.71
N GLU A 127 4.79 3.60 23.83
CA GLU A 127 5.74 3.62 22.72
C GLU A 127 5.57 2.40 21.79
N LEU A 128 5.54 1.19 22.36
CA LEU A 128 5.42 -0.04 21.56
C LEU A 128 4.13 -0.09 20.74
N ALA A 129 2.99 0.30 21.34
CA ALA A 129 1.71 0.27 20.66
C ALA A 129 1.65 1.31 19.53
N LEU A 130 2.13 2.53 19.79
CA LEU A 130 2.16 3.60 18.80
C LEU A 130 3.13 3.31 17.65
N TRP A 131 4.22 2.59 17.91
CA TRP A 131 5.10 2.08 16.84
C TRP A 131 4.41 1.04 15.96
N PHE A 132 3.64 0.11 16.53
CA PHE A 132 2.83 -0.82 15.74
C PHE A 132 1.79 -0.10 14.88
N ASN A 133 1.10 0.89 15.44
CA ASN A 133 0.17 1.72 14.68
C ASN A 133 0.88 2.48 13.54
N SER A 134 2.03 3.09 13.82
CA SER A 134 2.79 3.83 12.81
C SER A 134 3.26 2.93 11.68
N LEU A 135 3.76 1.74 12.01
CA LEU A 135 4.16 0.74 11.03
C LEU A 135 2.95 0.26 10.22
N SER A 136 1.80 0.08 10.86
CA SER A 136 0.53 -0.24 10.20
C SER A 136 0.19 0.81 9.15
N GLN A 137 0.21 2.10 9.50
CA GLN A 137 -0.12 3.18 8.57
C GLN A 137 0.87 3.27 7.40
N LEU A 138 2.17 3.08 7.65
CA LEU A 138 3.18 3.06 6.58
C LEU A 138 2.95 1.90 5.62
N VAL A 139 2.68 0.72 6.16
CA VAL A 139 2.38 -0.49 5.39
C VAL A 139 1.06 -0.34 4.61
N PHE A 140 0.05 0.29 5.20
CA PHE A 140 -1.20 0.63 4.53
C PHE A 140 -0.95 1.53 3.32
N VAL A 141 -0.22 2.62 3.49
CA VAL A 141 0.16 3.55 2.41
C VAL A 141 0.94 2.80 1.32
N ALA A 142 1.97 2.03 1.68
CA ALA A 142 2.71 1.26 0.70
C ALA A 142 1.81 0.29 -0.08
N GLY A 143 0.89 -0.38 0.62
CA GLY A 143 -0.05 -1.31 0.03
C GLY A 143 -0.98 -0.67 -1.01
N ILE A 144 -1.58 0.49 -0.69
CA ILE A 144 -2.51 1.16 -1.63
C ILE A 144 -1.80 1.69 -2.88
N TYR A 145 -0.54 2.11 -2.75
CA TYR A 145 0.26 2.55 -3.90
C TYR A 145 0.60 1.36 -4.80
N LEU A 146 1.00 0.21 -4.22
CA LEU A 146 1.27 -1.01 -4.97
C LEU A 146 0.03 -1.58 -5.67
N ILE A 147 -1.13 -1.57 -4.99
CA ILE A 147 -2.43 -1.95 -5.58
C ILE A 147 -2.79 -1.03 -6.77
N SER A 148 -2.32 0.22 -6.75
CA SER A 148 -2.59 1.20 -7.80
C SER A 148 -1.64 1.13 -8.99
N CYS A 149 -0.54 0.37 -8.90
CA CYS A 149 0.42 0.22 -10.00
C CYS A 149 -0.24 -0.49 -11.20
N ASN A 150 0.21 -0.14 -12.40
CA ASN A 150 -0.22 -0.84 -13.61
C ASN A 150 0.39 -2.25 -13.67
N VAL A 151 -0.36 -3.20 -14.25
CA VAL A 151 0.14 -4.56 -14.50
C VAL A 151 0.70 -4.61 -15.92
N PRO A 152 2.02 -4.81 -16.10
CA PRO A 152 2.62 -4.82 -17.43
C PRO A 152 2.10 -5.99 -18.28
N PRO A 153 2.07 -5.83 -19.63
CA PRO A 153 1.53 -6.85 -20.53
C PRO A 153 2.36 -8.14 -20.52
N PRO A 154 1.72 -9.32 -20.66
CA PRO A 154 2.42 -10.60 -20.77
C PRO A 154 3.26 -10.61 -22.05
N GLY A 155 4.59 -10.65 -21.91
CA GLY A 155 5.56 -10.61 -23.02
C GLY A 155 6.60 -9.50 -22.93
N HIS A 156 6.29 -8.36 -22.29
CA HIS A 156 7.31 -7.33 -22.01
C HIS A 156 8.24 -7.72 -20.86
N ARG A 157 7.75 -8.51 -19.89
CA ARG A 157 8.57 -9.06 -18.79
C ARG A 157 9.51 -10.20 -19.22
N ALA A 158 9.07 -11.05 -20.16
CA ALA A 158 9.92 -12.08 -20.75
C ALA A 158 11.12 -11.48 -21.51
N ARG A 159 10.98 -10.25 -22.04
CA ARG A 159 12.08 -9.54 -22.71
C ARG A 159 13.11 -8.96 -21.74
N GLN A 160 12.73 -8.67 -20.50
CA GLN A 160 13.66 -8.22 -19.45
C GLN A 160 14.42 -9.38 -18.78
N THR A 161 13.81 -10.56 -18.66
CA THR A 161 14.52 -11.77 -18.23
C THR A 161 15.36 -12.42 -19.34
N SER A 162 15.10 -12.08 -20.61
CA SER A 162 15.88 -12.54 -21.76
C SER A 162 17.14 -11.70 -22.07
N PHE A 163 17.64 -10.87 -21.13
CA PHE A 163 18.98 -10.28 -21.26
C PHE A 163 20.11 -11.26 -20.87
N GLY A 164 19.79 -12.54 -20.65
CA GLY A 164 20.74 -13.62 -20.37
C GLY A 164 20.70 -14.79 -21.36
N ARG A 165 19.92 -14.73 -22.44
CA ARG A 165 19.92 -15.75 -23.49
C ARG A 165 20.43 -15.12 -24.77
N GLY A 166 21.59 -15.59 -25.23
CA GLY A 166 22.18 -15.22 -26.51
C GLY A 166 21.21 -15.39 -27.69
N PRO A 167 21.55 -14.86 -28.86
CA PRO A 167 20.64 -14.78 -30.00
C PRO A 167 20.06 -16.15 -30.35
N LEU A 168 18.74 -16.16 -30.61
CA LEU A 168 18.02 -17.34 -31.09
C LEU A 168 18.61 -17.76 -32.46
N PRO A 169 18.94 -19.04 -32.68
CA PRO A 169 19.65 -19.49 -33.89
C PRO A 169 18.87 -19.46 -35.22
N ASN A 170 17.77 -18.71 -35.34
CA ASN A 170 16.88 -18.80 -36.50
C ASN A 170 16.77 -17.52 -37.35
N GLU A 171 17.72 -16.59 -37.19
CA GLU A 171 17.86 -15.38 -38.01
C GLU A 171 19.17 -15.41 -38.82
N ILE A 172 19.61 -16.60 -39.25
CA ILE A 172 20.71 -16.74 -40.22
C ILE A 172 20.15 -17.47 -41.44
N GLY A 173 19.58 -16.67 -42.35
CA GLY A 173 19.48 -17.04 -43.76
C GLY A 173 20.82 -16.84 -44.45
#